data_AF-A0A8T4S7Z6-F1
#
_entry.id   AF-A0A8T4S7Z6-F1
#
_cell.length_a   1.000
_cell.length_b   1.000
_cell.length_c   1.000
_cell.angle_alpha   90.00
_cell.angle_beta   90.00
_cell.angle_gamma   90.00
#
_symmetry.space_group_name_H-M   'P 1'
#
loop_
_entity.id
_entity.type
_entity.pdbx_description
1 polymer ?
#
loop_
_entity_poly.entity_id
_entity_poly.type
_entity_poly.pdbx_seq_one_letter_code
_entity_poly.pdbx_strand_id
1 'polypeptide(L)'
;MSIKLLYGAAKDSVDAIRRNIMLALYAIILELSFIFLFGIFAIPIRDGIGKNLVYLGDEIASSSDIAGEATQGAILGSEYLQRIIMLAIVLAIIAYVLYSFFNGLIWNLCLRMAGKNQKTKNYLSRFFMANLIWFPLLAAYIVIDFLISYIETVGKRIEPDGSFIASKIVLIVLMVILYFIFISYIHLSEMSFWKSIKKSFGTGIKNALLLVPAFASIVLLFIIADFILSIAGRINFIAIMTSGIIILMPLMVWSRVFLCKVIEKL
;
A
#
# COMPACT_ATOMS: atom_id res chain seq x y z
N MET A 1 27.35 -15.56 -3.57
CA MET A 1 26.52 -16.40 -2.67
C MET A 1 25.05 -15.97 -2.66
N SER A 2 24.75 -14.67 -2.62
CA SER A 2 23.37 -14.12 -2.60
C SER A 2 22.48 -14.52 -3.79
N ILE A 3 22.99 -14.47 -5.03
CA ILE A 3 22.16 -14.76 -6.22
C ILE A 3 21.65 -16.21 -6.25
N LYS A 4 22.48 -17.19 -5.87
CA LYS A 4 22.05 -18.60 -5.78
C LYS A 4 20.95 -18.80 -4.74
N LEU A 5 21.03 -18.09 -3.61
CA LEU A 5 19.99 -18.12 -2.57
C LEU A 5 18.67 -17.52 -3.06
N LEU A 6 18.73 -16.37 -3.75
CA LEU A 6 17.56 -15.71 -4.32
C LEU A 6 16.90 -16.57 -5.40
N TYR A 7 17.69 -17.14 -6.31
CA TYR A 7 17.17 -18.06 -7.33
C TYR A 7 16.52 -19.29 -6.69
N GLY A 8 17.18 -19.91 -5.71
CA GLY A 8 16.61 -21.02 -4.96
C GLY A 8 15.29 -20.62 -4.29
N ALA A 9 15.23 -19.45 -3.64
CA ALA A 9 14.01 -18.98 -2.99
C ALA A 9 12.86 -18.70 -3.99
N ALA A 10 13.19 -18.20 -5.17
CA ALA A 10 12.22 -17.98 -6.25
C ALA A 10 11.67 -19.31 -6.80
N LYS A 11 12.52 -20.33 -6.94
CA LYS A 11 12.08 -21.68 -7.31
C LYS A 11 11.19 -22.29 -6.22
N ASP A 12 11.65 -22.22 -4.97
CA ASP A 12 10.92 -22.78 -3.83
C ASP A 12 9.55 -22.10 -3.63
N SER A 13 9.43 -20.79 -3.94
CA SER A 13 8.16 -20.08 -3.86
C SER A 13 7.17 -20.51 -4.93
N VAL A 14 7.64 -20.75 -6.17
CA VAL A 14 6.80 -21.31 -7.24
C VAL A 14 6.36 -22.73 -6.88
N ASP A 15 7.27 -23.58 -6.40
CA ASP A 15 6.93 -24.95 -5.99
C ASP A 15 5.96 -24.96 -4.80
N ALA A 16 6.13 -24.05 -3.85
CA ALA A 16 5.21 -23.88 -2.73
C ALA A 16 3.80 -23.49 -3.18
N ILE A 17 3.67 -22.56 -4.13
CA ILE A 17 2.38 -22.15 -4.70
C ILE A 17 1.77 -23.30 -5.50
N ARG A 18 2.54 -23.98 -6.33
CA ARG A 18 2.06 -25.10 -7.15
C ARG A 18 1.50 -26.24 -6.30
N ARG A 19 2.18 -26.59 -5.21
CA ARG A 19 1.70 -27.62 -4.25
C ARG A 19 0.43 -27.20 -3.50
N ASN A 20 0.19 -25.89 -3.38
CA ASN A 20 -0.91 -25.32 -2.61
C ASN A 20 -1.83 -24.45 -3.47
N ILE A 21 -2.12 -24.87 -4.71
CA ILE A 21 -2.81 -24.04 -5.69
C ILE A 21 -4.18 -23.52 -5.20
N MET A 22 -4.91 -24.33 -4.42
CA MET A 22 -6.19 -23.91 -3.84
C MET A 22 -6.04 -22.75 -2.86
N LEU A 23 -4.97 -22.74 -2.04
CA LEU A 23 -4.70 -21.62 -1.13
C LEU A 23 -4.33 -20.35 -1.90
N ALA A 24 -3.59 -20.48 -3.00
CA ALA A 24 -3.27 -19.36 -3.88
C ALA A 24 -4.52 -18.79 -4.53
N LEU A 25 -5.44 -19.64 -5.03
CA LEU A 25 -6.72 -19.20 -5.57
C LEU A 25 -7.58 -18.49 -4.53
N TYR A 26 -7.64 -18.99 -3.29
CA TYR A 26 -8.34 -18.29 -2.21
C TYR A 26 -7.71 -16.93 -1.89
N ALA A 27 -6.38 -16.82 -1.90
CA ALA A 27 -5.70 -15.54 -1.72
C ALA A 27 -6.07 -14.54 -2.83
N ILE A 28 -6.10 -14.98 -4.09
CA ILE A 28 -6.53 -14.15 -5.23
C ILE A 28 -7.99 -13.71 -5.09
N ILE A 29 -8.90 -14.62 -4.72
CA ILE A 29 -10.32 -14.28 -4.50
C ILE A 29 -10.47 -13.26 -3.38
N LEU A 30 -9.68 -13.37 -2.30
CA LEU A 30 -9.67 -12.40 -1.21
C LEU A 30 -9.14 -11.02 -1.67
N GLU A 31 -8.14 -10.98 -2.55
CA GLU A 31 -7.67 -9.71 -3.14
C GLU A 31 -8.74 -9.04 -3.99
N LEU A 32 -9.42 -9.80 -4.85
CA LEU A 32 -10.53 -9.29 -5.66
C LEU A 32 -11.69 -8.81 -4.78
N SER A 33 -12.01 -9.56 -3.73
CA SER A 33 -13.04 -9.20 -2.76
C SER A 33 -12.68 -7.92 -2.02
N PHE A 34 -11.41 -7.75 -1.63
CA PHE A 34 -10.92 -6.52 -1.03
C PHE A 34 -11.09 -5.33 -1.97
N ILE A 35 -10.63 -5.43 -3.21
CA ILE A 35 -10.73 -4.34 -4.20
C ILE A 35 -12.18 -3.96 -4.44
N PHE A 36 -13.05 -4.94 -4.62
CA PHE A 36 -14.48 -4.72 -4.85
C PHE A 36 -15.17 -4.05 -3.65
N LEU A 37 -15.00 -4.60 -2.44
CA LEU A 37 -15.62 -4.05 -1.24
C LEU A 37 -15.04 -2.68 -0.88
N PHE A 38 -13.72 -2.52 -0.97
CA PHE A 38 -13.09 -1.22 -0.76
C PHE A 38 -13.65 -0.19 -1.74
N GLY A 39 -13.81 -0.54 -3.01
CA GLY A 39 -14.46 0.31 -4.02
C GLY A 39 -15.88 0.71 -3.62
N ILE A 40 -16.73 -0.25 -3.23
CA ILE A 40 -18.12 0.01 -2.81
C ILE A 40 -18.19 1.05 -1.68
N PHE A 41 -17.33 0.91 -0.67
CA PHE A 41 -17.35 1.83 0.46
C PHE A 41 -16.62 3.14 0.20
N ALA A 42 -15.52 3.12 -0.57
CA ALA A 42 -14.67 4.28 -0.80
C ALA A 42 -15.26 5.26 -1.81
N ILE A 43 -15.92 4.78 -2.87
CA ILE A 43 -16.50 5.63 -3.94
C ILE A 43 -17.46 6.70 -3.39
N PRO A 44 -18.53 6.36 -2.65
CA PRO A 44 -19.48 7.38 -2.18
C PRO A 44 -18.83 8.39 -1.22
N ILE A 45 -17.84 7.95 -0.42
CA ILE A 45 -17.11 8.84 0.48
C ILE A 45 -16.20 9.79 -0.31
N ARG A 46 -15.48 9.27 -1.31
CA ARG A 46 -14.64 10.05 -2.20
C ARG A 46 -15.46 11.07 -2.99
N ASP A 47 -16.62 10.68 -3.50
CA ASP A 47 -17.53 11.59 -4.21
C ASP A 47 -18.07 12.67 -3.26
N GLY A 48 -18.39 12.29 -2.02
CA GLY A 48 -18.74 13.23 -0.95
C GLY A 48 -17.62 14.24 -0.67
N ILE A 49 -16.38 13.77 -0.53
CA ILE A 49 -15.20 14.65 -0.35
C ILE A 49 -15.07 15.59 -1.56
N GLY A 50 -15.15 15.07 -2.78
CA GLY A 50 -15.05 15.85 -4.01
C GLY A 50 -16.11 16.95 -4.11
N LYS A 51 -17.38 16.65 -3.81
CA LYS A 51 -18.46 17.64 -3.79
C LYS A 51 -18.22 18.75 -2.76
N ASN A 52 -17.84 18.39 -1.53
CA ASN A 52 -17.56 19.37 -0.49
C ASN A 52 -16.29 20.20 -0.81
N LEU A 53 -15.32 19.65 -1.53
CA LEU A 53 -14.16 20.41 -2.02
C LEU A 53 -14.56 21.46 -3.05
N VAL A 54 -15.50 21.16 -3.94
CA VAL A 54 -16.05 22.14 -4.90
C VAL A 54 -16.77 23.25 -4.15
N TYR A 55 -17.67 22.93 -3.21
CA TYR A 55 -18.38 23.95 -2.43
C TYR A 55 -17.45 24.81 -1.58
N LEU A 56 -16.41 24.21 -0.99
CA LEU A 56 -15.38 24.95 -0.27
C LEU A 56 -14.62 25.90 -1.20
N GLY A 57 -14.32 25.45 -2.43
CA GLY A 57 -13.69 26.29 -3.45
C GLY A 57 -14.54 27.49 -3.85
N ASP A 58 -15.85 27.28 -4.06
CA ASP A 58 -16.81 28.33 -4.40
C ASP A 58 -16.94 29.35 -3.24
N GLU A 59 -17.01 28.86 -2.00
CA GLU A 59 -17.07 29.71 -0.79
C GLU A 59 -15.81 30.58 -0.66
N ILE A 60 -14.63 30.00 -0.88
CA ILE A 60 -13.35 30.73 -0.88
C ILE A 60 -13.32 31.80 -1.97
N ALA A 61 -13.72 31.46 -3.19
CA ALA A 61 -13.73 32.40 -4.32
C ALA A 61 -14.71 33.57 -4.09
N SER A 62 -15.85 33.32 -3.46
CA SER A 62 -16.80 34.37 -3.09
C SER A 62 -16.31 35.27 -1.94
N SER A 63 -15.40 34.75 -1.10
CA SER A 63 -14.87 35.46 0.07
C SER A 63 -13.54 36.18 -0.20
N SER A 64 -12.85 35.87 -1.31
CA SER A 64 -11.55 36.47 -1.65
C SER A 64 -11.62 37.96 -2.02
N ASP A 65 -12.82 38.51 -2.23
CA ASP A 65 -13.03 39.95 -2.40
C ASP A 65 -12.96 40.73 -1.06
N ILE A 66 -12.85 40.03 0.08
CA ILE A 66 -12.80 40.60 1.43
C ILE A 66 -11.44 40.26 2.06
N ALA A 67 -10.71 41.28 2.51
CA ALA A 67 -9.32 41.27 3.01
C ALA A 67 -8.81 39.96 3.65
N GLY A 68 -7.63 39.51 3.20
CA GLY A 68 -7.07 38.15 3.35
C GLY A 68 -6.87 37.54 4.75
N GLU A 69 -7.03 38.29 5.85
CA GLU A 69 -6.97 37.73 7.21
C GLU A 69 -8.34 37.19 7.69
N ALA A 70 -9.45 37.80 7.26
CA ALA A 70 -10.79 37.28 7.56
C ALA A 70 -11.09 35.96 6.82
N THR A 71 -10.42 35.76 5.68
CA THR A 71 -10.59 34.59 4.81
C THR A 71 -10.05 33.31 5.45
N GLN A 72 -8.94 33.35 6.21
CA GLN A 72 -8.39 32.14 6.85
C GLN A 72 -9.27 31.62 7.99
N GLY A 73 -9.81 32.51 8.81
CA GLY A 73 -10.74 32.14 9.88
C GLY A 73 -12.06 31.56 9.35
N ALA A 74 -12.57 32.13 8.26
CA ALA A 74 -13.76 31.62 7.57
C ALA A 74 -13.54 30.23 6.95
N ILE A 75 -12.36 29.97 6.36
CA ILE A 75 -12.02 28.66 5.76
C ILE A 75 -11.92 27.57 6.83
N LEU A 76 -11.23 27.83 7.94
CA LEU A 76 -11.08 26.86 9.04
C LEU A 76 -12.41 26.61 9.78
N GLY A 77 -13.32 27.58 9.76
CA GLY A 77 -14.67 27.47 10.29
C GLY A 77 -15.71 26.89 9.32
N SER A 78 -15.36 26.69 8.04
CA SER A 78 -16.30 26.24 7.01
C SER A 78 -16.86 24.85 7.33
N GLU A 79 -18.19 24.73 7.25
CA GLU A 79 -18.89 23.45 7.42
C GLU A 79 -18.42 22.42 6.38
N TYR A 80 -18.09 22.86 5.17
CA TYR A 80 -17.61 21.98 4.11
C TYR A 80 -16.24 21.38 4.44
N LEU A 81 -15.33 22.17 5.03
CA LEU A 81 -14.03 21.66 5.50
C LEU A 81 -14.21 20.62 6.61
N GLN A 82 -15.11 20.87 7.57
CA GLN A 82 -15.41 19.91 8.65
C GLN A 82 -15.98 18.60 8.10
N ARG A 83 -16.90 18.68 7.12
CA ARG A 83 -17.47 17.52 6.43
C ARG A 83 -16.41 16.73 5.66
N ILE A 84 -15.47 17.40 4.98
CA ILE A 84 -14.34 16.75 4.30
C ILE A 84 -13.48 15.97 5.31
N ILE A 85 -13.09 16.61 6.41
CA ILE A 85 -12.27 15.97 7.45
C ILE A 85 -12.99 14.75 8.04
N MET A 86 -14.28 14.89 8.35
CA MET A 86 -15.09 13.78 8.86
C MET A 86 -15.15 12.61 7.87
N LEU A 87 -15.44 12.89 6.59
CA LEU A 87 -15.47 11.87 5.54
C LEU A 87 -14.10 11.21 5.35
N ALA A 88 -13.00 11.96 5.41
CA ALA A 88 -11.65 11.43 5.33
C ALA A 88 -11.31 10.50 6.50
N ILE A 89 -11.75 10.84 7.73
CA ILE A 89 -11.60 9.98 8.91
C ILE A 89 -12.41 8.68 8.72
N VAL A 90 -13.65 8.77 8.26
CA VAL A 90 -14.49 7.58 7.98
C VAL A 90 -13.82 6.70 6.92
N LEU A 91 -13.30 7.29 5.84
CA LEU A 91 -12.56 6.55 4.81
C LEU A 91 -11.33 5.86 5.39
N ALA A 92 -10.56 6.54 6.23
CA ALA A 92 -9.38 5.99 6.87
C ALA A 92 -9.72 4.80 7.78
N ILE A 93 -10.80 4.87 8.55
CA ILE A 93 -11.28 3.77 9.40
C ILE A 93 -11.68 2.57 8.55
N ILE A 94 -12.49 2.79 7.50
CA ILE A 94 -12.93 1.72 6.59
C ILE A 94 -11.72 1.08 5.90
N ALA A 95 -10.81 1.91 5.37
CA ALA A 95 -9.59 1.45 4.73
C ALA A 95 -8.76 0.59 5.70
N TYR A 96 -8.57 1.05 6.94
CA TYR A 96 -7.82 0.31 7.96
C TYR A 96 -8.46 -1.05 8.27
N VAL A 97 -9.79 -1.10 8.47
CA VAL A 97 -10.50 -2.34 8.81
C VAL A 97 -10.46 -3.32 7.65
N LEU A 98 -10.83 -2.89 6.44
CA LEU A 98 -10.85 -3.75 5.26
C LEU A 98 -9.44 -4.22 4.90
N TYR A 99 -8.46 -3.31 4.90
CA TYR A 99 -7.07 -3.67 4.63
C TYR A 99 -6.57 -4.70 5.64
N SER A 100 -6.73 -4.44 6.94
CA SER A 100 -6.23 -5.32 7.99
C SER A 100 -6.91 -6.70 7.96
N PHE A 101 -8.20 -6.75 7.65
CA PHE A 101 -8.93 -8.00 7.52
C PHE A 101 -8.47 -8.82 6.30
N PHE A 102 -8.60 -8.25 5.10
CA PHE A 102 -8.29 -8.98 3.86
C PHE A 102 -6.81 -9.28 3.72
N ASN A 103 -5.93 -8.28 3.89
CA ASN A 103 -4.48 -8.51 3.77
C ASN A 103 -3.97 -9.41 4.88
N GLY A 104 -4.54 -9.35 6.10
CA GLY A 104 -4.17 -10.27 7.17
C GLY A 104 -4.50 -11.72 6.84
N LEU A 105 -5.65 -11.98 6.20
CA LEU A 105 -6.01 -13.31 5.72
C LEU A 105 -5.09 -13.78 4.58
N ILE A 106 -4.85 -12.91 3.59
CA ILE A 106 -3.97 -13.20 2.45
C ILE A 106 -2.56 -13.55 2.93
N TRP A 107 -1.99 -12.74 3.81
CA TRP A 107 -0.66 -13.01 4.38
C TRP A 107 -0.62 -14.32 5.16
N ASN A 108 -1.66 -14.63 5.95
CA ASN A 108 -1.75 -15.92 6.64
C ASN A 108 -1.81 -17.11 5.67
N LEU A 109 -2.50 -16.97 4.53
CA LEU A 109 -2.49 -18.00 3.47
C LEU A 109 -1.11 -18.13 2.83
N CYS A 110 -0.44 -17.02 2.49
CA CYS A 110 0.91 -17.03 1.94
C CYS A 110 1.93 -17.67 2.90
N LEU A 111 1.82 -17.40 4.20
CA LEU A 111 2.65 -18.03 5.23
C LEU A 111 2.44 -19.54 5.30
N ARG A 112 1.19 -20.01 5.21
CA ARG A 112 0.87 -21.45 5.13
C ARG A 112 1.44 -22.10 3.88
N MET A 113 1.34 -21.44 2.73
CA MET A 113 1.97 -21.92 1.49
C MET A 113 3.48 -22.04 1.65
N ALA A 114 4.10 -21.10 2.38
CA ALA A 114 5.52 -21.15 2.71
C ALA A 114 5.88 -22.18 3.80
N GLY A 115 4.91 -22.92 4.37
CA GLY A 115 5.16 -23.94 5.41
C GLY A 115 5.08 -23.42 6.85
N LYS A 116 4.73 -22.14 7.06
CA LYS A 116 4.52 -21.57 8.40
C LYS A 116 3.07 -21.77 8.83
N ASN A 117 2.85 -22.73 9.73
CA ASN A 117 1.53 -23.05 10.25
C ASN A 117 1.19 -22.22 11.49
N GLN A 118 0.23 -21.31 11.36
CA GLN A 118 -0.34 -20.57 12.48
C GLN A 118 -1.87 -20.55 12.42
N LYS A 119 -2.48 -20.47 13.61
CA LYS A 119 -3.92 -20.22 13.76
C LYS A 119 -4.26 -18.83 13.23
N THR A 120 -5.19 -18.77 12.26
CA THR A 120 -5.60 -17.54 11.57
C THR A 120 -6.01 -16.43 12.53
N LYS A 121 -6.82 -16.76 13.56
CA LYS A 121 -7.28 -15.79 14.57
C LYS A 121 -6.13 -15.07 15.26
N ASN A 122 -5.08 -15.82 15.64
CA ASN A 122 -3.93 -15.27 16.34
C ASN A 122 -3.09 -14.38 15.40
N TYR A 123 -2.88 -14.81 14.15
CA TYR A 123 -2.19 -14.00 13.16
C TYR A 123 -2.94 -12.70 12.88
N LEU A 124 -4.25 -12.80 12.62
CA LEU A 124 -5.08 -11.67 12.24
C LEU A 124 -5.11 -10.62 13.36
N SER A 125 -5.30 -11.02 14.61
CA SER A 125 -5.24 -10.10 15.75
C SER A 125 -3.89 -9.37 15.84
N ARG A 126 -2.77 -10.08 15.64
CA ARG A 126 -1.43 -9.47 15.61
C ARG A 126 -1.23 -8.55 14.40
N PHE A 127 -1.82 -8.87 13.26
CA PHE A 127 -1.78 -8.08 12.02
C PHE A 127 -2.52 -6.75 12.20
N PHE A 128 -3.73 -6.77 12.76
CA PHE A 128 -4.46 -5.55 13.13
C PHE A 128 -3.63 -4.66 14.06
N MET A 129 -3.05 -5.24 15.11
CA MET A 129 -2.22 -4.49 16.07
C MET A 129 -0.95 -3.90 15.43
N ALA A 130 -0.29 -4.64 14.53
CA ALA A 130 0.85 -4.11 13.78
C ALA A 130 0.44 -2.93 12.88
N ASN A 131 -0.73 -3.00 12.25
CA ASN A 131 -1.24 -1.94 11.39
C ASN A 131 -1.65 -0.68 12.15
N LEU A 132 -1.90 -0.74 13.46
CA LEU A 132 -2.08 0.50 14.24
C LEU A 132 -0.84 1.41 14.20
N ILE A 133 0.34 0.85 13.89
CA ILE A 133 1.58 1.61 13.75
C ILE A 133 1.85 1.91 12.27
N TRP A 134 1.74 0.90 11.41
CA TRP A 134 2.10 1.06 10.00
C TRP A 134 1.08 1.87 9.20
N PHE A 135 -0.22 1.75 9.49
CA PHE A 135 -1.25 2.45 8.74
C PHE A 135 -1.20 3.97 8.93
N PRO A 136 -1.05 4.53 10.16
CA PRO A 136 -0.83 5.95 10.33
C PRO A 136 0.43 6.47 9.65
N LEU A 137 1.52 5.69 9.63
CA LEU A 137 2.74 6.07 8.90
C LEU A 137 2.49 6.15 7.38
N LEU A 138 1.74 5.20 6.82
CA LEU A 138 1.35 5.23 5.41
C LEU A 138 0.39 6.39 5.11
N ALA A 139 -0.57 6.67 6.01
CA ALA A 139 -1.48 7.80 5.87
C ALA A 139 -0.73 9.14 5.94
N ALA A 140 0.21 9.29 6.88
CA ALA A 140 1.08 10.46 6.96
C ALA A 140 1.92 10.64 5.69
N TYR A 141 2.45 9.55 5.14
CA TYR A 141 3.13 9.58 3.84
C TYR A 141 2.20 10.12 2.73
N ILE A 142 0.97 9.62 2.61
CA ILE A 142 0.02 10.08 1.58
C ILE A 142 -0.26 11.58 1.72
N VAL A 143 -0.43 12.07 2.96
CA VAL A 143 -0.64 13.51 3.22
C VAL A 143 0.58 14.33 2.80
N ILE A 144 1.78 13.89 3.17
CA ILE A 144 3.04 14.57 2.80
C ILE A 144 3.23 14.57 1.28
N ASP A 145 3.00 13.45 0.62
CA ASP A 145 3.10 13.29 -0.84
C ASP A 145 2.11 14.20 -1.57
N PHE A 146 0.88 14.30 -1.07
CA PHE A 146 -0.12 15.24 -1.57
C PHE A 146 0.34 16.70 -1.41
N LEU A 147 0.81 17.09 -0.23
CA LEU A 147 1.29 18.45 0.03
C LEU A 147 2.47 18.83 -0.88
N ILE A 148 3.41 17.91 -1.08
CA ILE A 148 4.55 18.12 -1.98
C ILE A 148 4.04 18.23 -3.42
N SER A 149 3.20 17.30 -3.88
CA SER A 149 2.62 17.35 -5.23
C SER A 149 1.85 18.65 -5.49
N TYR A 150 1.15 19.17 -4.48
CA TYR A 150 0.49 20.47 -4.53
C TYR A 150 1.50 21.62 -4.68
N ILE A 151 2.54 21.66 -3.84
CA ILE A 151 3.61 22.67 -3.92
C ILE A 151 4.32 22.60 -5.28
N GLU A 152 4.62 21.41 -5.78
CA GLU A 152 5.24 21.23 -7.11
C GLU A 152 4.32 21.74 -8.22
N THR A 153 3.02 21.45 -8.14
CA THR A 153 2.03 21.90 -9.14
C THR A 153 1.90 23.42 -9.16
N VAL A 154 1.87 24.06 -7.99
CA VAL A 154 1.85 25.52 -7.88
C VAL A 154 3.19 26.11 -8.33
N GLY A 155 4.31 25.53 -7.88
CA GLY A 155 5.66 25.98 -8.19
C GLY A 155 5.98 25.90 -9.69
N LYS A 156 5.55 24.86 -10.40
CA LYS A 156 5.69 24.74 -11.86
C LYS A 156 4.92 25.81 -12.64
N ARG A 157 3.90 26.44 -12.06
CA ARG A 157 3.23 27.59 -12.69
C ARG A 157 4.09 28.87 -12.61
N ILE A 158 5.00 28.93 -11.64
CA ILE A 158 5.91 30.05 -11.43
C ILE A 158 7.23 29.81 -12.18
N GLU A 159 7.81 28.61 -12.04
CA GLU A 159 9.06 28.21 -12.67
C GLU A 159 8.92 26.80 -13.30
N PRO A 160 8.56 26.71 -14.59
CA PRO A 160 8.20 25.45 -15.26
C PRO A 160 9.29 24.38 -15.25
N ASP A 161 10.56 24.79 -15.25
CA ASP A 161 11.73 23.90 -15.33
C ASP A 161 12.33 23.55 -13.95
N GLY A 162 11.67 23.96 -12.85
CA GLY A 162 12.09 23.63 -11.50
C GLY A 162 12.14 22.12 -11.25
N SER A 163 13.33 21.59 -10.97
CA SER A 163 13.51 20.20 -10.54
C SER A 163 13.14 20.07 -9.06
N PHE A 164 11.96 19.55 -8.77
CA PHE A 164 11.54 19.25 -7.41
C PHE A 164 12.08 17.88 -6.97
N ILE A 165 13.19 17.88 -6.22
CA ILE A 165 13.84 16.68 -5.68
C ILE A 165 13.01 16.04 -4.54
N ALA A 166 12.12 16.82 -3.91
CA ALA A 166 11.34 16.40 -2.74
C ALA A 166 10.45 15.17 -3.00
N SER A 167 9.71 15.13 -4.13
CA SER A 167 8.88 13.97 -4.50
C SER A 167 9.68 12.67 -4.63
N LYS A 168 10.90 12.75 -5.18
CA LYS A 168 11.79 11.57 -5.30
C LYS A 168 12.24 11.04 -3.93
N ILE A 169 12.58 11.93 -2.99
CA ILE A 169 12.97 11.55 -1.63
C ILE A 169 11.80 10.86 -0.92
N VAL A 170 10.60 11.40 -1.05
CA VAL A 170 9.38 10.87 -0.43
C VAL A 170 9.07 9.46 -0.94
N LEU A 171 9.20 9.21 -2.24
CA LEU A 171 9.08 7.86 -2.80
C LEU A 171 10.10 6.87 -2.21
N ILE A 172 11.36 7.28 -2.03
CA ILE A 172 12.39 6.43 -1.40
C ILE A 172 12.00 6.08 0.04
N VAL A 173 11.49 7.07 0.80
CA VAL A 173 11.01 6.85 2.17
C VAL A 173 9.86 5.85 2.19
N LEU A 174 8.90 5.94 1.26
CA LEU A 174 7.83 4.94 1.12
C LEU A 174 8.40 3.54 0.89
N MET A 175 9.34 3.39 -0.03
CA MET A 175 9.94 2.09 -0.34
C MET A 175 10.63 1.48 0.88
N VAL A 176 11.31 2.30 1.69
CA VAL A 176 11.92 1.87 2.95
C VAL A 176 10.86 1.44 3.97
N ILE A 177 9.76 2.19 4.09
CA ILE A 177 8.65 1.83 4.99
C ILE A 177 8.02 0.50 4.56
N LEU A 178 7.68 0.35 3.27
CA LEU A 178 7.10 -0.89 2.72
C LEU A 178 8.02 -2.09 2.92
N TYR A 179 9.33 -1.91 2.73
CA TYR A 179 10.33 -2.94 3.00
C TYR A 179 10.24 -3.49 4.43
N PHE A 180 10.20 -2.60 5.44
CA PHE A 180 10.10 -3.03 6.84
C PHE A 180 8.70 -3.57 7.19
N ILE A 181 7.64 -3.06 6.58
CA ILE A 181 6.28 -3.57 6.73
C ILE A 181 6.21 -5.04 6.32
N PHE A 182 6.70 -5.38 5.11
CA PHE A 182 6.63 -6.74 4.59
C PHE A 182 7.41 -7.73 5.46
N ILE A 183 8.62 -7.37 5.89
CA ILE A 183 9.41 -8.18 6.83
C ILE A 183 8.65 -8.37 8.15
N SER A 184 8.03 -7.30 8.67
CA SER A 184 7.27 -7.36 9.92
C SER A 184 6.10 -8.33 9.82
N TYR A 185 5.37 -8.36 8.71
CA TYR A 185 4.24 -9.27 8.52
C TYR A 185 4.64 -10.74 8.52
N ILE A 186 5.85 -11.05 8.06
CA ILE A 186 6.38 -12.42 8.09
C ILE A 186 6.69 -12.85 9.52
N HIS A 187 7.31 -11.96 10.32
CA HIS A 187 7.65 -12.26 11.72
C HIS A 187 6.43 -12.35 12.66
N LEU A 188 5.27 -11.77 12.31
CA LEU A 188 4.04 -11.88 13.12
C LEU A 188 3.59 -13.34 13.32
N SER A 189 4.03 -14.24 12.45
CA SER A 189 3.76 -15.67 12.56
C SER A 189 4.29 -16.30 13.84
N GLU A 190 5.43 -15.80 14.33
CA GLU A 190 6.19 -16.41 15.42
C GLU A 190 6.11 -15.57 16.71
N MET A 191 5.93 -14.26 16.61
CA MET A 191 6.04 -13.35 17.76
C MET A 191 4.91 -12.33 17.86
N SER A 192 4.82 -11.65 19.01
CA SER A 192 3.92 -10.52 19.24
C SER A 192 4.24 -9.34 18.31
N PHE A 193 3.26 -8.48 18.02
CA PHE A 193 3.43 -7.39 17.05
C PHE A 193 4.60 -6.42 17.36
N TRP A 194 4.78 -5.99 18.62
CA TRP A 194 5.91 -5.13 19.00
C TRP A 194 7.27 -5.77 18.74
N LYS A 195 7.43 -7.05 19.12
CA LYS A 195 8.65 -7.82 18.84
C LYS A 195 8.85 -7.98 17.35
N SER A 196 7.78 -8.18 16.59
CA SER A 196 7.81 -8.32 15.12
C SER A 196 8.36 -7.06 14.44
N ILE A 197 7.88 -5.89 14.84
CA ILE A 197 8.35 -4.60 14.31
C ILE A 197 9.82 -4.39 14.67
N LYS A 198 10.21 -4.58 15.94
CA LYS A 198 11.63 -4.45 16.33
C LYS A 198 12.52 -5.43 15.56
N LYS A 199 12.07 -6.68 15.41
CA LYS A 199 12.81 -7.71 14.68
C LYS A 199 12.89 -7.40 13.20
N SER A 200 11.89 -6.77 12.58
CA SER A 200 11.94 -6.44 11.15
C SER A 200 13.04 -5.44 10.82
N PHE A 201 13.28 -4.43 11.67
CA PHE A 201 14.44 -3.54 11.54
C PHE A 201 15.76 -4.29 11.68
N GLY A 202 15.91 -5.11 12.72
CA GLY A 202 17.12 -5.88 12.95
C GLY A 202 17.43 -6.86 11.81
N THR A 203 16.45 -7.65 11.37
CA THR A 203 16.57 -8.59 10.25
C THR A 203 16.84 -7.84 8.95
N GLY A 204 16.10 -6.76 8.68
CA GLY A 204 16.20 -5.98 7.45
C GLY A 204 17.53 -5.25 7.28
N ILE A 205 18.12 -4.74 8.36
CA ILE A 205 19.42 -4.06 8.31
C ILE A 205 20.56 -5.09 8.26
N LYS A 206 20.55 -6.10 9.16
CA LYS A 206 21.63 -7.09 9.25
C LYS A 206 21.78 -7.91 7.96
N ASN A 207 20.67 -8.20 7.28
CA ASN A 207 20.65 -9.03 6.07
C ASN A 207 20.31 -8.22 4.80
N ALA A 208 20.60 -6.91 4.81
CA ALA A 208 20.25 -6.01 3.70
C ALA A 208 20.80 -6.48 2.34
N LEU A 209 22.01 -7.06 2.31
CA LEU A 209 22.64 -7.59 1.09
C LEU A 209 21.85 -8.72 0.40
N LEU A 210 20.95 -9.39 1.10
CA LEU A 210 20.05 -10.40 0.52
C LEU A 210 18.62 -9.85 0.35
N LEU A 211 18.11 -9.15 1.38
CA LEU A 211 16.72 -8.71 1.42
C LEU A 211 16.43 -7.51 0.53
N VAL A 212 17.35 -6.55 0.41
CA VAL A 212 17.16 -5.38 -0.48
C VAL A 212 17.09 -5.83 -1.95
N PRO A 213 17.99 -6.69 -2.47
CA PRO A 213 17.84 -7.23 -3.82
C PRO A 213 16.56 -8.05 -4.01
N ALA A 214 16.11 -8.81 -3.00
CA ALA A 214 14.85 -9.55 -3.06
C ALA A 214 13.62 -8.62 -3.14
N PHE A 215 13.62 -7.52 -2.37
CA PHE A 215 12.56 -6.54 -2.43
C PHE A 215 12.61 -5.74 -3.74
N ALA A 216 13.80 -5.36 -4.20
CA ALA A 216 14.00 -4.67 -5.48
C ALA A 216 13.54 -5.52 -6.67
N SER A 217 13.76 -6.85 -6.66
CA SER A 217 13.25 -7.72 -7.72
C SER A 217 11.73 -7.80 -7.75
N ILE A 218 11.06 -7.76 -6.59
CA ILE A 218 9.60 -7.64 -6.51
C ILE A 218 9.16 -6.31 -7.13
N VAL A 219 9.75 -5.19 -6.71
CA VAL A 219 9.40 -3.87 -7.25
C VAL A 219 9.58 -3.82 -8.77
N LEU A 220 10.68 -4.37 -9.27
CA LEU A 220 10.94 -4.46 -10.71
C LEU A 220 9.87 -5.25 -11.45
N LEU A 221 9.42 -6.38 -10.90
CA LEU A 221 8.33 -7.16 -11.50
C LEU A 221 7.00 -6.40 -11.51
N PHE A 222 6.70 -5.64 -10.47
CA PHE A 222 5.51 -4.77 -10.47
C PHE A 222 5.61 -3.64 -11.50
N ILE A 223 6.79 -3.06 -11.71
CA ILE A 223 7.02 -2.07 -12.77
C ILE A 223 6.81 -2.70 -14.15
N ILE A 224 7.34 -3.91 -14.38
CA ILE A 224 7.13 -4.64 -15.64
C ILE A 224 5.65 -4.97 -15.84
N ALA A 225 4.95 -5.41 -14.79
CA ALA A 225 3.52 -5.67 -14.85
C ALA A 225 2.73 -4.40 -15.19
N ASP A 226 3.03 -3.28 -14.53
CA ASP A 226 2.41 -1.98 -14.80
C ASP A 226 2.62 -1.51 -16.25
N PHE A 227 3.83 -1.71 -16.80
CA PHE A 227 4.10 -1.43 -18.21
C PHE A 227 3.24 -2.29 -19.15
N ILE A 228 3.10 -3.59 -18.86
CA ILE A 228 2.23 -4.50 -19.65
C ILE A 228 0.77 -4.05 -19.56
N LEU A 229 0.28 -3.69 -18.37
CA LEU A 229 -1.09 -3.21 -18.17
C LEU A 229 -1.35 -1.89 -18.90
N SER A 230 -0.36 -0.99 -18.90
CA SER A 230 -0.43 0.27 -19.64
C SER A 230 -0.57 0.04 -21.15
N ILE A 231 0.13 -0.94 -21.70
CA ILE A 231 -0.04 -1.35 -23.11
C ILE A 231 -1.43 -1.95 -23.33
N ALA A 232 -1.87 -2.86 -22.47
CA ALA A 232 -3.19 -3.48 -22.56
C ALA A 232 -4.33 -2.46 -22.49
N GLY A 233 -4.19 -1.44 -21.63
CA GLY A 233 -5.16 -0.34 -21.47
C GLY A 233 -5.31 0.53 -22.71
N ARG A 234 -4.28 0.59 -23.58
CA ARG A 234 -4.39 1.26 -24.88
C ARG A 234 -5.21 0.48 -25.90
N ILE A 235 -5.37 -0.83 -25.70
CA ILE A 235 -6.18 -1.69 -26.59
C ILE A 235 -7.66 -1.52 -26.23
N ASN A 236 -8.04 -1.89 -25.01
CA ASN A 236 -9.36 -1.63 -24.44
C ASN A 236 -9.39 -1.84 -22.91
N PHE A 237 -10.49 -1.40 -22.29
CA PHE A 237 -10.70 -1.53 -20.84
C PHE A 237 -10.81 -3.00 -20.37
N ILE A 238 -11.37 -3.90 -21.19
CA ILE A 238 -11.53 -5.31 -20.81
C ILE A 238 -10.16 -6.01 -20.74
N ALA A 239 -9.24 -5.67 -21.63
CA ALA A 239 -7.90 -6.21 -21.70
C ALA A 239 -7.09 -5.80 -20.46
N ILE A 240 -7.15 -4.54 -20.03
CA ILE A 240 -6.47 -4.10 -18.80
C ILE A 240 -7.05 -4.78 -17.55
N MET A 241 -8.38 -4.93 -17.45
CA MET A 241 -9.01 -5.62 -16.32
C MET A 241 -8.60 -7.10 -16.27
N THR A 242 -8.67 -7.79 -17.41
CA THR A 242 -8.34 -9.21 -17.51
C THR A 242 -6.87 -9.47 -17.24
N SER A 243 -5.98 -8.68 -17.85
CA SER A 243 -4.53 -8.77 -17.61
C SER A 243 -4.17 -8.40 -16.17
N GLY A 244 -4.85 -7.43 -15.56
CA GLY A 244 -4.70 -7.09 -14.15
C GLY A 244 -4.96 -8.29 -13.24
N ILE A 245 -6.05 -9.02 -13.47
CA ILE A 245 -6.39 -10.23 -12.70
C ILE A 245 -5.36 -11.34 -12.94
N ILE A 246 -4.98 -11.59 -14.19
CA ILE A 246 -4.10 -12.71 -14.56
C ILE A 246 -2.64 -12.46 -14.15
N ILE A 247 -2.18 -11.21 -14.14
CA ILE A 247 -0.78 -10.86 -13.89
C ILE A 247 -0.59 -10.38 -12.45
N LEU A 248 -1.33 -9.36 -12.00
CA LEU A 248 -1.07 -8.71 -10.71
C LEU A 248 -1.42 -9.61 -9.54
N MET A 249 -2.57 -10.32 -9.59
CA MET A 249 -3.02 -11.12 -8.43
C MET A 249 -2.05 -12.28 -8.16
N PRO A 250 -1.63 -13.09 -9.15
CA PRO A 250 -0.60 -14.11 -8.93
C PRO A 250 0.74 -13.50 -8.50
N LEU A 251 1.12 -12.34 -9.04
CA LEU A 251 2.36 -11.66 -8.66
C LEU A 251 2.34 -11.17 -7.21
N MET A 252 1.20 -10.66 -6.73
CA MET A 252 0.99 -10.29 -5.34
C MET A 252 1.09 -11.51 -4.40
N VAL A 253 0.53 -12.66 -4.78
CA VAL A 253 0.70 -13.89 -3.99
C VAL A 253 2.15 -14.36 -4.00
N TRP A 254 2.77 -14.42 -5.19
CA TRP A 254 4.15 -14.87 -5.37
C TRP A 254 5.14 -14.02 -4.58
N SER A 255 5.04 -12.69 -4.65
CA SER A 255 5.94 -11.77 -3.94
C SER A 255 5.95 -12.00 -2.43
N ARG A 256 4.76 -12.22 -1.83
CA ARG A 256 4.65 -12.53 -0.39
C ARG A 256 5.28 -13.87 -0.03
N VAL A 257 5.01 -14.93 -0.82
CA VAL A 257 5.60 -16.27 -0.58
C VAL A 257 7.11 -16.25 -0.82
N PHE A 258 7.57 -15.54 -1.86
CA PHE A 258 8.99 -15.36 -2.18
C PHE A 258 9.74 -14.71 -1.01
N LEU A 259 9.24 -13.58 -0.47
CA LEU A 259 9.87 -12.96 0.70
C LEU A 259 9.87 -13.87 1.93
N CYS A 260 8.80 -14.65 2.16
CA CYS A 260 8.79 -15.65 3.23
C CYS A 260 9.94 -16.65 3.04
N LYS A 261 10.16 -17.14 1.81
CA LYS A 261 11.22 -18.09 1.48
C LYS A 261 12.62 -17.49 1.52
N VAL A 262 12.78 -16.20 1.23
CA VAL A 262 14.06 -15.51 1.40
C VAL A 262 14.40 -15.38 2.88
N ILE A 263 13.44 -14.98 3.72
CA ILE A 263 13.65 -14.83 5.18
C ILE A 263 13.91 -16.18 5.86
N GLU A 264 13.28 -17.25 5.42
CA GLU A 264 13.52 -18.60 5.95
C GLU A 264 14.97 -19.10 5.73
N LYS A 265 15.68 -18.54 4.75
CA LYS A 265 17.06 -18.88 4.40
C LYS A 265 18.12 -18.01 5.10
N LEU A 266 17.69 -17.09 5.97
CA LEU A 266 18.56 -16.23 6.79
C LEU A 266 18.84 -16.87 8.16
#